data_AF-A0A2S6M9C7-F1
#
_entry.id   AF-A0A2S6M9C7-F1
#
_cell.length_a   1.000
_cell.length_b   1.000
_cell.length_c   1.000
_cell.angle_alpha   90.00
_cell.angle_beta   90.00
_cell.angle_gamma   90.00
#
_symmetry.space_group_name_H-M   'P 1'
#
loop_
_entity.id
_entity.type
_entity.pdbx_description
1 polymer ?
#
loop_
_entity_poly.entity_id
_entity_poly.type
_entity_poly.pdbx_seq_one_letter_code
_entity_poly.pdbx_strand_id
1 'polypeptide(L)'
;MTNQTLRTRLIAAGAAVIVILFISLSEYLTKDANNKATFVGSNATLFALLFAAYLTYVFQQRGKFVDELRGWWNEMVEAKSLFFVYCDKKNPTEEDYLKGFYALSTSMDTLRLIYCNVRRSGQNPKGYYPFEQVRDIIDVARSIAASESPTAQDRTNAKEAINLVFQSLRHAIQAEANASVPDNPTAFDSPHREKYVKEIQSGIGLDLSVIRKANQAKTYFSRREKTT
;
A
#
# COMPACT_ATOMS: atom_id res chain seq x y z
N MET A 1 -1.98 8.96 -7.59
CA MET A 1 -1.76 8.74 -9.05
C MET A 1 -0.55 7.84 -9.25
N THR A 2 -0.60 6.90 -10.20
CA THR A 2 0.45 5.89 -10.44
C THR A 2 1.63 6.46 -11.25
N ASN A 3 2.83 5.91 -11.16
CA ASN A 3 4.01 6.40 -11.88
C ASN A 3 4.03 6.03 -13.40
N GLN A 4 3.26 5.05 -13.87
CA GLN A 4 2.91 4.85 -15.29
C GLN A 4 1.87 5.87 -15.74
N THR A 5 0.84 6.16 -14.94
CA THR A 5 -0.10 7.24 -15.28
C THR A 5 0.64 8.57 -15.34
N LEU A 6 1.57 8.80 -14.42
CA LEU A 6 2.53 9.91 -14.46
C LEU A 6 3.32 9.88 -15.77
N ARG A 7 4.04 8.80 -16.08
CA ARG A 7 4.87 8.69 -17.28
C ARG A 7 4.06 8.84 -18.57
N THR A 8 2.91 8.20 -18.70
CA THR A 8 2.00 8.32 -19.85
C THR A 8 1.46 9.74 -19.97
N ARG A 9 1.08 10.37 -18.85
CA ARG A 9 0.65 11.78 -18.83
C ARG A 9 1.78 12.74 -19.19
N LEU A 10 3.00 12.47 -18.73
CA LEU A 10 4.20 13.23 -19.06
C LEU A 10 4.60 13.05 -20.52
N ILE A 11 4.55 11.83 -21.04
CA ILE A 11 4.79 11.52 -22.47
C ILE A 11 3.72 12.19 -23.33
N ALA A 12 2.45 12.10 -22.96
CA ALA A 12 1.36 12.77 -23.68
C ALA A 12 1.53 14.30 -23.66
N ALA A 13 1.92 14.87 -22.52
CA ALA A 13 2.20 16.29 -22.42
C ALA A 13 3.43 16.70 -23.24
N GLY A 14 4.50 15.90 -23.23
CA GLY A 14 5.68 16.10 -24.07
C GLY A 14 5.35 16.00 -25.56
N ALA A 15 4.52 15.02 -25.96
CA ALA A 15 4.02 14.89 -27.32
C ALA A 15 3.17 16.10 -27.74
N ALA A 16 2.31 16.60 -26.87
CA ALA A 16 1.54 17.82 -27.12
C ALA A 16 2.44 19.05 -27.33
N VAL A 17 3.51 19.19 -26.53
CA VAL A 17 4.51 20.26 -26.73
C VAL A 17 5.22 20.11 -28.08
N ILE A 18 5.63 18.89 -28.45
CA ILE A 18 6.26 18.63 -29.76
C ILE A 18 5.31 19.00 -30.92
N VAL A 19 4.02 18.67 -30.82
CA VAL A 19 3.02 19.05 -31.83
C VAL A 19 2.88 20.57 -31.94
N ILE A 20 2.82 21.29 -30.81
CA ILE A 20 2.76 22.76 -30.80
C ILE A 20 4.01 23.37 -31.46
N LEU A 21 5.19 22.83 -31.16
CA LEU A 21 6.45 23.27 -31.78
C LEU A 21 6.49 22.97 -33.29
N PHE A 22 5.95 21.83 -33.72
CA PHE A 22 5.83 21.49 -35.14
C PHE A 22 4.90 22.47 -35.88
N ILE A 23 3.74 22.79 -35.31
CA ILE A 23 2.82 23.81 -35.86
C ILE A 23 3.54 25.16 -35.95
N SER A 24 4.30 25.54 -34.92
CA SER A 24 5.11 26.78 -34.91
C SER A 24 6.13 26.82 -36.03
N LEU A 25 6.84 25.69 -36.24
CA LEU A 25 7.87 25.57 -37.25
C LEU A 25 7.26 25.59 -38.65
N SER A 26 6.14 24.91 -38.86
CA SER A 26 5.40 24.96 -40.12
C SER A 26 4.97 26.38 -40.46
N GLU A 27 4.39 27.12 -39.50
CA GLU A 27 4.03 28.53 -39.71
C GLU A 27 5.22 29.43 -40.03
N TYR A 28 6.37 29.19 -39.37
CA TYR A 28 7.60 29.93 -39.64
C TYR A 28 8.13 29.66 -41.06
N LEU A 29 8.04 28.42 -41.55
CA LEU A 29 8.50 28.03 -42.88
C LEU A 29 7.56 28.50 -44.00
N THR A 30 6.25 28.62 -43.73
CA THR A 30 5.25 29.10 -44.70
C THR A 30 5.03 30.61 -44.66
N LYS A 31 5.85 31.34 -43.90
CA LYS A 31 5.61 32.75 -43.59
C LYS A 31 5.80 33.64 -44.81
N ASP A 32 4.78 34.43 -45.12
CA ASP A 32 4.86 35.54 -46.07
C ASP A 32 5.49 36.77 -45.38
N ALA A 33 6.28 37.56 -46.11
CA ALA A 33 7.21 38.57 -45.56
C ALA A 33 6.53 39.67 -44.71
N ASN A 34 5.21 39.83 -44.84
CA ASN A 34 4.43 40.87 -44.17
C ASN A 34 3.78 40.43 -42.85
N ASN A 35 3.73 39.13 -42.53
CA ASN A 35 3.09 38.67 -41.30
C ASN A 35 4.11 38.52 -40.16
N LYS A 36 4.08 39.43 -39.18
CA LYS A 36 5.09 39.45 -38.09
C LYS A 36 4.74 38.52 -36.93
N ALA A 37 3.46 38.24 -36.66
CA ALA A 37 3.02 37.39 -35.56
C ALA A 37 2.80 35.93 -36.04
N THR A 38 3.50 34.96 -35.43
CA THR A 38 3.13 33.55 -35.53
C THR A 38 2.09 33.23 -34.45
N PHE A 39 1.15 32.31 -34.71
CA PHE A 39 0.11 31.92 -33.76
C PHE A 39 0.74 31.44 -32.45
N VAL A 40 1.83 30.68 -32.54
CA VAL A 40 2.56 30.24 -31.35
C VAL A 40 3.40 31.36 -30.75
N GLY A 41 3.97 32.28 -31.51
CA GLY A 41 4.65 33.47 -30.95
C GLY A 41 3.72 34.31 -30.06
N SER A 42 2.45 34.43 -30.45
CA SER A 42 1.43 35.16 -29.67
C SER A 42 0.86 34.37 -28.48
N ASN A 43 0.92 33.03 -28.49
CA ASN A 43 0.32 32.17 -27.46
C ASN A 43 1.34 31.33 -26.67
N ALA A 44 2.64 31.46 -26.93
CA ALA A 44 3.70 30.64 -26.32
C ALA A 44 3.65 30.68 -24.79
N THR A 45 3.45 31.86 -24.21
CA THR A 45 3.33 32.05 -22.76
C THR A 45 2.13 31.29 -22.20
N LEU A 46 0.98 31.31 -22.89
CA LEU A 46 -0.21 30.57 -22.47
C LEU A 46 0.02 29.06 -22.50
N PHE A 47 0.64 28.54 -23.55
CA PHE A 47 0.98 27.11 -23.63
C PHE A 47 1.99 26.68 -22.57
N ALA A 48 3.01 27.50 -22.32
CA ALA A 48 3.98 27.25 -21.26
C ALA A 48 3.31 27.21 -19.87
N LEU A 49 2.39 28.15 -19.60
CA LEU A 49 1.61 28.18 -18.36
C LEU A 49 0.71 26.96 -18.20
N LEU A 50 -0.04 26.57 -19.25
CA LEU A 50 -0.90 25.39 -19.22
C LEU A 50 -0.09 24.10 -19.01
N PHE A 51 1.07 23.98 -19.66
CA PHE A 51 1.97 22.85 -19.48
C PHE A 51 2.54 22.81 -18.06
N ALA A 52 3.03 23.93 -17.54
CA ALA A 52 3.54 24.02 -16.17
C ALA A 52 2.45 23.71 -15.13
N ALA A 53 1.23 24.22 -15.32
CA ALA A 53 0.09 23.92 -14.46
C ALA A 53 -0.26 22.42 -14.49
N TYR A 54 -0.24 21.81 -15.67
CA TYR A 54 -0.49 20.37 -15.81
C TYR A 54 0.59 19.52 -15.13
N LEU A 55 1.88 19.84 -15.34
CA LEU A 55 2.97 19.18 -14.64
C LEU A 55 2.82 19.30 -13.12
N THR A 56 2.50 20.51 -12.65
CA THR A 56 2.28 20.78 -11.23
C THR A 56 1.16 19.93 -10.67
N TYR A 57 0.00 19.88 -11.33
CA TYR A 57 -1.13 19.03 -10.95
C TYR A 57 -0.75 17.56 -10.87
N VAL A 58 -0.02 17.07 -11.88
CA VAL A 58 0.46 15.69 -11.97
C VAL A 58 1.42 15.36 -10.81
N PHE A 59 2.41 16.21 -10.51
CA PHE A 59 3.31 15.99 -9.37
C PHE A 59 2.60 16.09 -8.02
N GLN A 60 1.66 17.04 -7.86
CA GLN A 60 0.84 17.16 -6.65
C GLN A 60 0.04 15.88 -6.37
N GLN A 61 -0.55 15.26 -7.40
CA GLN A 61 -1.27 13.98 -7.23
C GLN A 61 -0.36 12.81 -6.83
N ARG A 62 0.91 12.84 -7.21
CA ARG A 62 1.87 11.82 -6.75
C ARG A 62 2.30 12.09 -5.31
N GLY A 63 2.59 13.35 -4.97
CA GLY A 63 2.92 13.77 -3.62
C GLY A 63 1.88 13.31 -2.61
N LYS A 64 0.60 13.65 -2.85
CA LYS A 64 -0.52 13.25 -1.98
C LYS A 64 -0.58 11.74 -1.70
N PHE A 65 -0.38 10.91 -2.73
CA PHE A 65 -0.40 9.46 -2.56
C PHE A 65 0.78 8.95 -1.71
N VAL A 66 1.99 9.48 -1.94
CA VAL A 66 3.17 9.11 -1.14
C VAL A 66 3.02 9.57 0.31
N ASP A 67 2.43 10.74 0.51
CA ASP A 67 2.14 11.29 1.84
C ASP A 67 1.08 10.45 2.57
N GLU A 68 0.01 10.03 1.89
CA GLU A 68 -1.00 9.09 2.42
C GLU A 68 -0.37 7.73 2.80
N LEU A 69 0.48 7.16 1.95
CA LEU A 69 1.21 5.93 2.26
C LEU A 69 2.13 6.09 3.47
N ARG A 70 2.80 7.24 3.60
CA ARG A 70 3.64 7.56 4.77
C ARG A 70 2.80 7.68 6.04
N GLY A 71 1.66 8.35 5.96
CA GLY A 71 0.72 8.46 7.08
C GLY A 71 0.28 7.09 7.56
N TRP A 72 -0.18 6.24 6.63
CA TRP A 72 -0.57 4.88 6.96
C TRP A 72 0.59 4.02 7.52
N TRP A 73 1.81 4.17 7.01
CA TRP A 73 2.97 3.46 7.57
C TRP A 73 3.18 3.81 9.05
N ASN A 74 3.00 5.06 9.44
CA ASN A 74 3.11 5.48 10.84
C ASN A 74 2.04 4.80 11.71
N GLU A 75 0.79 4.73 11.24
CA GLU A 75 -0.30 4.00 11.93
C GLU A 75 0.06 2.50 12.10
N MET A 76 0.67 1.91 11.08
CA MET A 76 1.09 0.50 11.12
C MET A 76 2.28 0.27 12.07
N VAL A 77 3.22 1.21 12.16
CA VAL A 77 4.31 1.20 13.16
C VAL A 77 3.73 1.27 14.58
N GLU A 78 2.73 2.12 14.81
CA GLU A 78 2.04 2.24 16.10
C GLU A 78 1.33 0.93 16.47
N ALA A 79 0.55 0.36 15.55
CA ALA A 79 -0.14 -0.92 15.74
C ALA A 79 0.85 -2.05 16.09
N LYS A 80 1.98 -2.14 15.37
CA LYS A 80 3.05 -3.09 15.69
C LYS A 80 3.59 -2.89 17.10
N SER A 81 3.86 -1.64 17.47
CA SER A 81 4.45 -1.30 18.78
C SER A 81 3.53 -1.71 19.93
N LEU A 82 2.22 -1.52 19.78
CA LEU A 82 1.22 -2.00 20.74
C LEU A 82 1.25 -3.53 20.89
N PHE A 83 1.36 -4.28 19.79
CA PHE A 83 1.52 -5.73 19.86
C PHE A 83 2.83 -6.16 20.50
N PHE A 84 3.92 -5.41 20.31
CA PHE A 84 5.19 -5.69 20.97
C PHE A 84 5.08 -5.50 22.49
N VAL A 85 4.45 -4.40 22.93
CA VAL A 85 4.16 -4.16 24.35
C VAL A 85 3.30 -5.28 24.92
N TYR A 86 2.27 -5.72 24.19
CA TYR A 86 1.45 -6.88 24.58
C TYR A 86 2.29 -8.16 24.76
N CYS A 87 3.21 -8.46 23.84
CA CYS A 87 4.06 -9.65 23.92
C CYS A 87 5.11 -9.57 25.06
N ASP A 88 5.66 -8.38 25.31
CA ASP A 88 6.71 -8.16 26.32
C ASP A 88 6.15 -8.12 27.75
N LYS A 89 4.86 -7.82 27.91
CA LYS A 89 4.22 -7.77 29.23
C LYS A 89 4.18 -9.16 29.86
N LYS A 90 4.58 -9.25 31.14
CA LYS A 90 4.62 -10.52 31.88
C LYS A 90 3.23 -11.14 32.02
N ASN A 91 2.24 -10.31 32.34
CA ASN A 91 0.83 -10.65 32.47
C ASN A 91 0.01 -9.72 31.56
N PRO A 92 -0.07 -10.02 30.25
CA PRO A 92 -0.83 -9.20 29.33
C PRO A 92 -2.34 -9.34 29.59
N THR A 93 -3.08 -8.24 29.49
CA THR A 93 -4.54 -8.25 29.62
C THR A 93 -5.20 -8.32 28.25
N GLU A 94 -6.49 -8.66 28.23
CA GLU A 94 -7.30 -8.58 27.00
C GLU A 94 -7.34 -7.14 26.46
N GLU A 95 -7.37 -6.14 27.33
CA GLU A 95 -7.34 -4.73 26.94
C GLU A 95 -6.05 -4.37 26.18
N ASP A 96 -4.91 -4.90 26.59
CA ASP A 96 -3.63 -4.69 25.89
C ASP A 96 -3.67 -5.27 24.47
N TYR A 97 -4.25 -6.47 24.31
CA TYR A 97 -4.46 -7.09 22.99
C TYR A 97 -5.41 -6.24 22.13
N LEU A 98 -6.54 -5.84 22.70
CA LEU A 98 -7.56 -5.07 21.99
C LEU A 98 -7.02 -3.73 21.50
N LYS A 99 -6.17 -3.05 22.27
CA LYS A 99 -5.50 -1.82 21.82
C LYS A 99 -4.72 -2.02 20.52
N GLY A 100 -3.88 -3.06 20.46
CA GLY A 100 -3.14 -3.40 19.25
C GLY A 100 -4.06 -3.80 18.10
N PHE A 101 -5.09 -4.59 18.39
CA PHE A 101 -6.06 -5.04 17.39
C PHE A 101 -6.86 -3.87 16.79
N TYR A 102 -7.33 -2.93 17.60
CA TYR A 102 -8.04 -1.74 17.15
C TYR A 102 -7.13 -0.86 16.27
N ALA A 103 -5.91 -0.58 16.71
CA ALA A 103 -4.96 0.20 15.91
C ALA A 103 -4.68 -0.46 14.55
N LEU A 104 -4.50 -1.78 14.52
CA LEU A 104 -4.27 -2.53 13.28
C LEU A 104 -5.50 -2.55 12.37
N SER A 105 -6.70 -2.72 12.94
CA SER A 105 -7.95 -2.70 12.17
C SER A 105 -8.20 -1.33 11.54
N THR A 106 -7.97 -0.25 12.29
CA THR A 106 -8.07 1.12 11.76
C THR A 106 -7.08 1.34 10.63
N SER A 107 -5.81 0.96 10.84
CA SER A 107 -4.76 1.06 9.82
C SER A 107 -5.13 0.29 8.54
N MET A 108 -5.76 -0.88 8.67
CA MET A 108 -6.26 -1.62 7.52
C MET A 108 -7.39 -0.91 6.77
N ASP A 109 -8.30 -0.24 7.47
CA ASP A 109 -9.38 0.53 6.84
C ASP A 109 -8.84 1.78 6.13
N THR A 110 -7.88 2.48 6.73
CA THR A 110 -7.12 3.56 6.07
C THR A 110 -6.50 3.06 4.77
N LEU A 111 -5.86 1.88 4.82
CA LEU A 111 -5.25 1.28 3.64
C LEU A 111 -6.26 0.96 2.55
N ARG A 112 -7.44 0.42 2.91
CA ARG A 112 -8.52 0.16 1.94
C ARG A 112 -8.98 1.44 1.26
N LEU A 113 -8.98 2.58 1.95
CA LEU A 113 -9.31 3.88 1.38
C LEU A 113 -8.24 4.33 0.36
N ILE A 114 -6.95 4.25 0.72
CA ILE A 114 -5.84 4.60 -0.18
C ILE A 114 -5.92 3.80 -1.49
N TYR A 115 -6.21 2.50 -1.40
CA TYR A 115 -6.30 1.62 -2.57
C TYR A 115 -7.66 1.66 -3.28
N CYS A 116 -8.73 2.19 -2.69
CA CYS A 116 -10.00 2.39 -3.41
C CYS A 116 -9.88 3.47 -4.49
N ASN A 117 -8.97 4.43 -4.29
CA ASN A 117 -8.64 5.50 -5.22
C ASN A 117 -7.81 5.01 -6.43
N VAL A 118 -7.36 3.75 -6.42
CA VAL A 118 -6.70 3.11 -7.55
C VAL A 118 -7.79 2.44 -8.40
N ARG A 119 -7.87 2.80 -9.70
CA ARG A 119 -8.84 2.20 -10.62
C ARG A 119 -8.66 0.67 -10.63
N ARG A 120 -9.63 -0.04 -10.03
CA ARG A 120 -9.73 -1.51 -10.14
C ARG A 120 -10.14 -1.86 -11.58
N SER A 121 -9.18 -2.06 -12.47
CA SER A 121 -9.44 -2.69 -13.78
C SER A 121 -8.66 -3.98 -13.90
N GLY A 122 -9.35 -5.10 -14.14
CA GLY A 122 -8.75 -6.43 -14.32
C GLY A 122 -9.58 -7.57 -13.72
N GLN A 123 -9.14 -8.81 -13.94
CA GLN A 123 -9.80 -10.04 -13.45
C GLN A 123 -9.68 -10.28 -11.93
N ASN A 124 -8.92 -9.46 -11.20
CA ASN A 124 -8.65 -9.69 -9.79
C ASN A 124 -9.06 -8.52 -8.87
N PRO A 125 -10.38 -8.35 -8.60
CA PRO A 125 -10.86 -7.29 -7.73
C PRO A 125 -10.70 -7.60 -6.21
N LYS A 126 -10.01 -8.67 -5.79
CA LYS A 126 -10.22 -9.24 -4.45
C LYS A 126 -8.96 -9.53 -3.64
N GLY A 127 -8.76 -8.68 -2.65
CA GLY A 127 -8.35 -9.09 -1.30
C GLY A 127 -9.17 -8.26 -0.31
N TYR A 128 -9.78 -8.87 0.71
CA TYR A 128 -10.35 -8.10 1.82
C TYR A 128 -9.28 -7.23 2.51
N TYR A 129 -8.00 -7.54 2.30
CA TYR A 129 -6.84 -6.90 2.88
C TYR A 129 -5.90 -6.48 1.74
N PRO A 130 -5.66 -5.19 1.52
CA PRO A 130 -4.51 -4.76 0.75
C PRO A 130 -3.26 -5.20 1.53
N PHE A 131 -2.44 -6.08 0.95
CA PHE A 131 -1.37 -6.85 1.61
C PHE A 131 -1.85 -7.95 2.59
N GLU A 132 -1.56 -9.20 2.24
CA GLU A 132 -1.80 -10.37 3.09
C GLU A 132 -0.98 -10.36 4.39
N GLN A 133 0.16 -9.68 4.40
CA GLN A 133 1.02 -9.50 5.57
C GLN A 133 0.27 -8.88 6.75
N VAL A 134 -0.59 -7.90 6.48
CA VAL A 134 -1.35 -7.22 7.55
C VAL A 134 -2.32 -8.21 8.23
N ARG A 135 -2.91 -9.11 7.44
CA ARG A 135 -3.72 -10.21 7.94
C ARG A 135 -2.90 -11.22 8.74
N ASP A 136 -1.72 -11.57 8.26
CA ASP A 136 -0.82 -12.50 8.94
C ASP A 136 -0.41 -11.98 10.34
N ILE A 137 -0.25 -10.66 10.52
CA ILE A 137 -0.04 -10.05 11.85
C ILE A 137 -1.23 -10.30 12.78
N ILE A 138 -2.47 -10.09 12.31
CA ILE A 138 -3.69 -10.37 13.09
C ILE A 138 -3.74 -11.83 13.50
N ASP A 139 -3.46 -12.72 12.54
CA ASP A 139 -3.55 -14.17 12.76
C ASP A 139 -2.58 -14.63 13.85
N VAL A 140 -1.34 -14.14 13.83
CA VAL A 140 -0.32 -14.41 14.86
C VAL A 140 -0.71 -13.81 16.22
N ALA A 141 -1.16 -12.55 16.26
CA ALA A 141 -1.56 -11.92 17.51
C ALA A 141 -2.75 -12.65 18.15
N ARG A 142 -3.73 -13.06 17.34
CA ARG A 142 -4.91 -13.80 17.78
C ARG A 142 -4.57 -15.19 18.31
N SER A 143 -3.57 -15.89 17.74
CA SER A 143 -3.20 -17.21 18.23
C SER A 143 -2.65 -17.16 19.66
N ILE A 144 -1.95 -16.09 20.02
CA ILE A 144 -1.48 -15.88 21.41
C ILE A 144 -2.63 -15.48 22.32
N ALA A 145 -3.47 -14.54 21.90
CA ALA A 145 -4.58 -14.06 22.72
C ALA A 145 -5.63 -15.14 23.00
N ALA A 146 -5.81 -16.09 22.07
CA ALA A 146 -6.75 -17.20 22.23
C ALA A 146 -6.15 -18.42 22.95
N SER A 147 -4.89 -18.36 23.39
CA SER A 147 -4.26 -19.37 24.23
C SER A 147 -4.65 -19.12 25.69
N GLU A 148 -5.08 -20.17 26.41
CA GLU A 148 -5.48 -20.06 27.82
C GLU A 148 -4.32 -19.70 28.75
N SER A 149 -3.08 -20.05 28.37
CA SER A 149 -1.88 -19.77 29.15
C SER A 149 -0.64 -19.72 28.25
N PRO A 150 -0.49 -18.67 27.41
CA PRO A 150 0.65 -18.54 26.52
C PRO A 150 1.94 -18.42 27.34
N THR A 151 2.94 -19.24 27.02
CA THR A 151 4.24 -19.20 27.69
C THR A 151 5.01 -17.93 27.31
N ALA A 152 6.05 -17.59 28.06
CA ALA A 152 6.94 -16.48 27.71
C ALA A 152 7.65 -16.72 26.37
N GLN A 153 7.90 -17.99 26.02
CA GLN A 153 8.49 -18.36 24.74
C GLN A 153 7.49 -18.14 23.60
N ASP A 154 6.21 -18.52 23.78
CA ASP A 154 5.18 -18.31 22.75
C ASP A 154 5.01 -16.82 22.41
N ARG A 155 5.07 -15.95 23.42
CA ARG A 155 5.01 -14.50 23.22
C ARG A 155 6.25 -13.96 22.49
N THR A 156 7.43 -14.46 22.84
CA THR A 156 8.68 -14.12 22.14
C THR A 156 8.60 -14.55 20.66
N ASN A 157 8.16 -15.78 20.41
CA ASN A 157 7.97 -16.34 19.07
C ASN A 157 6.97 -15.52 18.24
N ALA A 158 5.84 -15.12 18.84
CA ALA A 158 4.85 -14.28 18.16
C ALA A 158 5.38 -12.88 17.85
N LYS A 159 6.12 -12.26 18.78
CA LYS A 159 6.75 -10.96 18.56
C LYS A 159 7.74 -11.02 17.39
N GLU A 160 8.55 -12.07 17.33
CA GLU A 160 9.50 -12.29 16.24
C GLU A 160 8.79 -12.54 14.90
N ALA A 161 7.74 -13.36 14.89
CA ALA A 161 6.90 -13.58 13.70
C ALA A 161 6.27 -12.26 13.21
N ILE A 162 5.67 -11.45 14.10
CA ILE A 162 5.13 -10.13 13.75
C ILE A 162 6.24 -9.22 13.19
N ASN A 163 7.44 -9.28 13.75
CA ASN A 163 8.57 -8.50 13.24
C ASN A 163 8.94 -8.88 11.80
N LEU A 164 9.04 -10.17 11.50
CA LEU A 164 9.37 -10.67 10.16
C LEU A 164 8.30 -10.31 9.13
N VAL A 165 7.02 -10.49 9.50
CA VAL A 165 5.89 -10.09 8.65
C VAL A 165 5.96 -8.58 8.37
N PHE A 166 6.24 -7.76 9.38
CA PHE A 166 6.37 -6.32 9.23
C PHE A 166 7.56 -5.89 8.37
N GLN A 167 8.71 -6.57 8.47
CA GLN A 167 9.86 -6.29 7.59
C GLN A 167 9.52 -6.60 6.13
N SER A 168 8.80 -7.70 5.89
CA SER A 168 8.34 -8.02 4.52
C SER A 168 7.33 -6.98 4.00
N LEU A 169 6.45 -6.48 4.87
CA LEU A 169 5.50 -5.42 4.53
C LEU A 169 6.24 -4.14 4.13
N ARG A 170 7.31 -3.76 4.84
CA ARG A 170 8.15 -2.61 4.48
C ARG A 170 8.61 -2.68 3.02
N HIS A 171 9.08 -3.85 2.57
CA HIS A 171 9.53 -4.04 1.20
C HIS A 171 8.38 -3.87 0.20
N ALA A 172 7.19 -4.39 0.50
CA ALA A 172 6.01 -4.19 -0.33
C ALA A 172 5.63 -2.71 -0.44
N ILE A 173 5.71 -1.95 0.65
CA ILE A 173 5.40 -0.51 0.67
C ILE A 173 6.46 0.30 -0.06
N GLN A 174 7.74 0.00 0.15
CA GLN A 174 8.83 0.64 -0.58
C GLN A 174 8.71 0.37 -2.08
N ALA A 175 8.33 -0.86 -2.45
CA ALA A 175 8.02 -1.19 -3.83
C ALA A 175 6.89 -0.29 -4.32
N GLU A 176 5.78 -0.14 -3.61
CA GLU A 176 4.64 0.73 -3.99
C GLU A 176 4.97 2.23 -4.04
N ALA A 177 5.79 2.71 -3.10
CA ALA A 177 6.32 4.07 -3.10
C ALA A 177 7.21 4.34 -4.32
N ASN A 178 7.84 3.30 -4.88
CA ASN A 178 8.64 3.36 -6.10
C ASN A 178 7.88 2.88 -7.35
N ALA A 179 6.73 2.21 -7.19
CA ALA A 179 6.10 1.44 -8.23
C ALA A 179 5.47 2.34 -9.29
N SER A 180 5.60 1.88 -10.53
CA SER A 180 4.96 2.49 -11.69
C SER A 180 3.43 2.30 -11.65
N VAL A 181 2.92 1.24 -11.06
CA VAL A 181 1.49 1.03 -10.77
C VAL A 181 1.35 0.46 -9.36
N PRO A 182 0.33 0.84 -8.56
CA PRO A 182 -0.17 0.01 -7.48
C PRO A 182 -0.87 -1.19 -8.08
N ASP A 183 -0.08 -2.12 -8.62
CA ASP A 183 -0.54 -3.28 -9.39
C ASP A 183 -0.58 -4.55 -8.55
N ASN A 184 0.09 -4.56 -7.39
CA ASN A 184 0.21 -5.77 -6.58
C ASN A 184 -0.12 -5.54 -5.10
N PRO A 185 -1.36 -5.14 -4.77
CA PRO A 185 -1.85 -5.29 -3.39
C PRO A 185 -1.92 -6.77 -2.95
N THR A 186 -1.71 -7.72 -3.88
CA THR A 186 -1.71 -9.16 -3.66
C THR A 186 -0.31 -9.72 -3.49
N ALA A 187 0.25 -9.56 -2.30
CA ALA A 187 1.50 -10.23 -1.92
C ALA A 187 1.31 -11.71 -1.51
N PHE A 188 0.17 -12.35 -1.82
CA PHE A 188 -0.06 -13.77 -1.46
C PHE A 188 1.04 -14.68 -2.02
N ASP A 189 1.40 -14.45 -3.29
CA ASP A 189 2.46 -15.16 -4.03
C ASP A 189 3.77 -14.37 -4.09
N SER A 190 3.97 -13.39 -3.19
CA SER A 190 5.22 -12.62 -3.16
C SER A 190 6.38 -13.54 -2.76
N PRO A 191 7.53 -13.50 -3.45
CA PRO A 191 8.75 -14.19 -3.01
C PRO A 191 9.17 -13.77 -1.60
N HIS A 192 8.89 -12.53 -1.21
CA HIS A 192 9.14 -12.04 0.14
C HIS A 192 8.21 -12.70 1.16
N ARG A 193 6.97 -13.02 0.76
CA ARG A 193 6.01 -13.73 1.60
C ARG A 193 6.40 -15.17 1.82
N GLU A 194 6.69 -15.90 0.75
CA GLU A 194 7.17 -17.28 0.85
C GLU A 194 8.43 -17.38 1.71
N LYS A 195 9.34 -16.41 1.57
CA LYS A 195 10.56 -16.33 2.40
C LYS A 195 10.25 -16.21 3.88
N TYR A 196 9.45 -15.23 4.32
CA TYR A 196 9.17 -15.08 5.76
C TYR A 196 8.30 -16.22 6.29
N VAL A 197 7.37 -16.79 5.51
CA VAL A 197 6.56 -17.93 5.94
C VAL A 197 7.47 -19.11 6.25
N LYS A 198 8.44 -19.39 5.37
CA LYS A 198 9.45 -20.43 5.60
C LYS A 198 10.33 -20.10 6.80
N GLU A 199 10.79 -18.86 6.93
CA GLU A 199 11.65 -18.42 8.04
C GLU A 199 10.95 -18.54 9.41
N ILE A 200 9.66 -18.19 9.48
CA ILE A 200 8.83 -18.39 10.68
C ILE A 200 8.66 -19.88 10.98
N GLN A 201 8.41 -20.70 9.95
CA GLN A 201 8.23 -22.14 10.14
C GLN A 201 9.51 -22.85 10.56
N SER A 202 10.64 -22.57 9.92
CA SER A 202 11.92 -23.25 10.16
C SER A 202 12.70 -22.69 11.33
N GLY A 203 12.60 -21.38 11.58
CA GLY A 203 13.35 -20.69 12.63
C GLY A 203 12.59 -20.63 13.95
N ILE A 204 11.31 -20.22 13.91
CA ILE A 204 10.49 -19.98 15.10
C ILE A 204 9.62 -21.20 15.46
N GLY A 205 9.37 -22.10 14.50
CA GLY A 205 8.53 -23.28 14.69
C GLY A 205 7.02 -22.99 14.64
N LEU A 206 6.62 -21.81 14.16
CA LEU A 206 5.21 -21.45 13.98
C LEU A 206 4.76 -21.72 12.54
N ASP A 207 3.64 -22.44 12.37
CA ASP A 207 3.04 -22.65 11.05
C ASP A 207 1.85 -21.71 10.85
N LEU A 208 2.07 -20.65 10.05
CA LEU A 208 1.04 -19.67 9.71
C LEU A 208 -0.18 -20.29 9.00
N SER A 209 0.00 -21.40 8.26
CA SER A 209 -1.10 -22.08 7.59
C SER A 209 -2.00 -22.80 8.59
N VAL A 210 -1.42 -23.38 9.64
CA VAL A 210 -2.14 -24.02 10.74
C VAL A 210 -2.89 -22.97 11.57
N ILE A 211 -2.20 -21.88 11.94
CA ILE A 211 -2.81 -20.76 12.68
C ILE A 211 -4.02 -20.21 11.94
N ARG A 212 -3.88 -19.99 10.62
CA ARG A 212 -4.95 -19.48 9.77
C ARG A 212 -6.14 -20.43 9.73
N LYS A 213 -5.92 -21.74 9.57
CA LYS A 213 -7.00 -22.75 9.61
C LYS A 213 -7.71 -22.77 10.95
N ALA A 214 -6.97 -22.69 12.06
CA ALA A 214 -7.52 -22.64 13.41
C ALA A 214 -8.37 -21.38 13.65
N ASN A 215 -7.89 -20.22 13.21
CA ASN A 215 -8.62 -18.95 13.31
C ASN A 215 -9.89 -18.96 12.46
N GLN A 216 -9.84 -19.51 11.25
CA GLN A 216 -11.02 -19.66 10.40
C GLN A 216 -12.07 -20.55 11.07
N ALA A 217 -11.68 -21.72 11.59
CA ALA A 217 -12.58 -22.63 12.29
C ALA A 217 -13.30 -21.91 13.46
N LYS A 218 -12.57 -21.21 14.33
CA LYS A 218 -13.16 -20.43 15.45
C LYS A 218 -14.14 -19.34 14.97
N THR A 219 -13.86 -18.70 13.84
CA THR A 219 -14.74 -17.67 13.26
C THR A 219 -16.04 -18.26 12.70
N TYR A 220 -16.00 -19.49 12.17
CA TYR A 220 -17.20 -20.20 11.68
C TYR A 220 -18.07 -20.75 12.82
N PHE A 221 -17.47 -21.28 13.89
CA PHE A 221 -18.22 -21.81 15.04
C PHE A 221 -18.97 -20.71 15.81
N SER A 222 -18.32 -19.58 16.10
CA SER A 222 -18.96 -18.42 16.76
C SER A 222 -20.13 -17.79 15.98
N ARG A 223 -20.18 -17.99 14.65
CA ARG A 223 -21.27 -17.48 13.79
C ARG A 223 -22.47 -18.43 13.80
N ARG A 224 -22.27 -19.74 13.99
CA ARG A 224 -23.34 -20.75 14.10
C ARG A 224 -24.06 -20.71 15.45
N GLU A 225 -23.32 -20.52 16.55
CA GLU A 225 -23.92 -20.44 17.90
C GLU A 225 -24.79 -19.19 18.10
N LYS A 226 -24.60 -18.13 17.31
CA LYS A 226 -25.44 -16.92 17.34
C LYS A 226 -26.66 -16.98 16.41
N THR A 227 -26.85 -18.07 15.67
CA THR A 227 -27.97 -18.25 14.72
C THR A 227 -28.95 -19.36 15.10
N THR A 228 -28.82 -19.89 16.33
CA THR A 228 -29.75 -20.82 16.99
C THR A 228 -30.23 -20.21 18.29
#